data_AF-A0A7S1TQI7-F1
#
_entry.id   AF-A0A7S1TQI7-F1
#
_cell.length_a   1.000
_cell.length_b   1.000
_cell.length_c   1.000
_cell.angle_alpha   90.00
_cell.angle_beta   90.00
_cell.angle_gamma   90.00
#
_symmetry.space_group_name_H-M   'P 1'
#
loop_
_entity.id
_entity.type
_entity.pdbx_description
1 polymer ?
#
loop_
_entity_poly.entity_id
_entity_poly.type
_entity_poly.pdbx_seq_one_letter_code
_entity_poly.pdbx_strand_id
1 'polypeptide(L)'
;RPWRHYAGSLLKPAEGAPPLADGRVTALHFLPVDARVPAIRIRTRQALSLSTKRLLVAMDAWPAGSEHPVGHYVRSLGDVGEKGVETEVVLHEHDIPCAPFTPEVMACLPPGDWKITPENSVGRRDLRHLPILSIDPPGCKDIDDALHSRELPNGNWEVGVHIADVTHFVKPGTPLDLEAAKRSTSTYLVDRRLDMLPGLLTTKLCSLTSTEDHFAFSVIWEMTPEGTILSVDFCKSLIRSIASLTYDQGQAMIDDASRTPDVPTAAVKRLAKLARIFRKRRIDAGALTLASPEVKFKLDSESLNPTDVQTYAIKEANSLVEEFMLLANITVGKKILRHYPTLSVLRRHPAPSKQQFDELLSASKAVGVELDVSTSKRLADSLDGAVRGDDPYFNKLLRILATRCMTPAQYFCSGELAQDDWHHYGLAAPIYTHFTSPIRRYADVLVHRLLAATIGVAPLPAELMRRQHLRELADNMNRRHRAAQMAGGSSVGLHTQLFF
;
A
#
# COMPACT_ATOMS: atom_id res chain seq x y z
N ARG A 1 6.72 5.59 -28.85
CA ARG A 1 6.23 4.20 -28.68
C ARG A 1 6.51 3.79 -27.24
N PRO A 2 5.64 3.04 -26.55
CA PRO A 2 5.84 2.64 -25.15
C PRO A 2 6.83 1.48 -25.03
N TRP A 3 7.99 1.56 -25.70
CA TRP A 3 9.02 0.54 -25.63
C TRP A 3 9.86 0.75 -24.37
N ARG A 4 10.10 -0.34 -23.66
CA ARG A 4 10.97 -0.40 -22.48
C ARG A 4 12.00 -1.49 -22.69
N HIS A 5 12.90 -1.64 -21.73
CA HIS A 5 13.68 -2.86 -21.64
C HIS A 5 12.75 -4.02 -21.24
N TYR A 6 13.00 -5.21 -21.77
CA TYR A 6 12.23 -6.41 -21.48
C TYR A 6 13.15 -7.45 -20.86
N ALA A 7 12.71 -8.06 -19.76
CA ALA A 7 13.38 -9.20 -19.16
C ALA A 7 12.86 -10.49 -19.78
N GLY A 8 13.73 -11.50 -19.94
CA GLY A 8 13.37 -12.74 -20.61
C GLY A 8 14.56 -13.67 -20.80
N SER A 9 14.40 -14.63 -21.70
CA SER A 9 15.42 -15.66 -21.97
C SER A 9 15.54 -15.92 -23.46
N LEU A 10 16.66 -16.49 -23.89
CA LEU A 10 16.76 -16.98 -25.27
C LEU A 10 15.85 -18.19 -25.47
N LEU A 11 15.15 -18.22 -26.59
CA LEU A 11 14.37 -19.37 -27.01
C LEU A 11 15.34 -20.52 -27.28
N LYS A 12 15.06 -21.69 -26.69
CA LYS A 12 15.87 -22.88 -26.92
C LYS A 12 15.87 -23.22 -28.41
N PRO A 13 17.02 -23.59 -29.00
CA PRO A 13 17.05 -24.07 -30.37
C PRO A 13 16.06 -25.22 -30.55
N ALA A 14 15.42 -25.29 -31.72
CA ALA A 14 14.57 -26.43 -32.08
C ALA A 14 15.39 -27.73 -32.06
N GLU A 15 14.74 -28.86 -31.80
CA GLU A 15 15.38 -30.18 -31.88
C GLU A 15 16.01 -30.37 -33.28
N GLY A 16 17.29 -30.73 -33.31
CA GLY A 16 18.07 -30.89 -34.55
C GLY A 16 18.78 -29.63 -35.05
N ALA A 17 18.62 -28.47 -34.40
CA ALA A 17 19.40 -27.29 -34.72
C ALA A 17 20.89 -27.47 -34.34
N PRO A 18 21.84 -26.84 -35.07
CA PRO A 18 23.26 -26.91 -34.72
C PRO A 18 23.48 -26.37 -33.30
N PRO A 19 24.44 -26.96 -32.55
CA PRO A 19 24.70 -26.56 -31.17
C PRO A 19 25.08 -25.09 -31.10
N LEU A 20 24.60 -24.39 -30.07
CA LEU A 20 24.99 -23.01 -29.81
C LEU A 20 26.49 -22.96 -29.53
N ALA A 21 27.18 -22.03 -30.17
CA ALA A 21 28.60 -21.79 -29.99
C ALA A 21 28.86 -20.30 -29.88
N ASP A 22 29.83 -19.94 -29.03
CA ASP A 22 30.30 -18.57 -28.91
C ASP A 22 31.32 -18.23 -30.01
N GLY A 23 31.51 -16.94 -30.28
CA GLY A 23 32.46 -16.41 -31.27
C GLY A 23 31.86 -16.13 -32.65
N ARG A 24 30.81 -16.84 -33.07
CA ARG A 24 30.07 -16.56 -34.32
C ARG A 24 28.85 -15.67 -34.06
N VAL A 25 28.64 -14.66 -34.90
CA VAL A 25 27.42 -13.85 -34.86
C VAL A 25 26.24 -14.74 -35.25
N THR A 26 25.35 -14.99 -34.29
CA THR A 26 24.16 -15.80 -34.46
C THR A 26 22.92 -14.94 -34.21
N ALA A 27 21.92 -15.07 -35.06
CA ALA A 27 20.61 -14.47 -34.85
C ALA A 27 19.75 -15.45 -34.04
N LEU A 28 19.22 -14.99 -32.91
CA LEU A 28 18.41 -15.79 -31.99
C LEU A 28 17.12 -15.05 -31.66
N HIS A 29 16.15 -15.80 -31.17
CA HIS A 29 14.91 -15.23 -30.64
C HIS A 29 15.03 -15.14 -29.12
N PHE A 30 14.79 -13.95 -28.61
CA PHE A 30 14.59 -13.67 -27.20
C PHE A 30 13.09 -13.74 -26.91
N LEU A 31 12.70 -14.51 -25.91
CA LEU A 31 11.33 -14.60 -25.42
C LEU A 31 11.18 -13.73 -24.17
N PRO A 32 10.45 -12.61 -24.24
CA PRO A 32 10.13 -11.80 -23.08
C PRO A 32 9.31 -12.59 -22.04
N VAL A 33 9.45 -12.24 -20.76
CA VAL A 33 8.58 -12.76 -19.68
C VAL A 33 7.14 -12.24 -19.84
N ASP A 34 6.99 -11.00 -20.32
CA ASP A 34 5.67 -10.45 -20.66
C ASP A 34 5.10 -11.12 -21.91
N ALA A 35 4.16 -12.06 -21.71
CA ALA A 35 3.53 -12.83 -22.77
C ALA A 35 2.75 -11.97 -23.81
N ARG A 36 2.51 -10.68 -23.53
CA ARG A 36 1.90 -9.75 -24.49
C ARG A 36 2.89 -9.24 -25.53
N VAL A 37 4.19 -9.46 -25.31
CA VAL A 37 5.26 -9.01 -26.20
C VAL A 37 5.74 -10.23 -27.02
N PRO A 38 5.77 -10.14 -28.36
CA PRO A 38 6.25 -11.24 -29.19
C PRO A 38 7.75 -11.46 -29.00
N ALA A 39 8.24 -12.61 -29.48
CA ALA A 39 9.66 -12.89 -29.50
C ALA A 39 10.44 -11.81 -30.28
N ILE A 40 11.57 -11.38 -29.72
CA ILE A 40 12.42 -10.32 -30.28
C ILE A 40 13.66 -10.96 -30.89
N ARG A 41 13.94 -10.66 -32.15
CA ARG A 41 15.16 -11.15 -32.81
C ARG A 41 16.35 -10.32 -32.37
N ILE A 42 17.36 -10.97 -31.78
CA ILE A 42 18.63 -10.35 -31.39
C ILE A 42 19.80 -11.02 -32.11
N ARG A 43 20.91 -10.29 -32.25
CA ARG A 43 22.17 -10.83 -32.79
C ARG A 43 23.23 -10.78 -31.71
N THR A 44 23.91 -11.90 -31.47
CA THR A 44 24.96 -12.00 -30.44
C THR A 44 26.08 -12.94 -30.89
N ARG A 45 27.28 -12.75 -30.33
CA ARG A 45 28.41 -13.69 -30.42
C ARG A 45 28.54 -14.59 -29.18
N GLN A 46 27.67 -14.40 -28.19
CA GLN A 46 27.67 -15.08 -26.90
C GLN A 46 26.44 -15.98 -26.76
N ALA A 47 26.15 -16.74 -27.82
CA ALA A 47 24.92 -17.51 -27.93
C ALA A 47 24.83 -18.62 -26.86
N LEU A 48 25.94 -19.32 -26.61
CA LEU A 48 26.00 -20.40 -25.62
C LEU A 48 26.02 -19.82 -24.21
N SER A 49 26.85 -18.81 -23.95
CA SER A 49 26.99 -18.20 -22.62
C SER A 49 25.76 -17.46 -22.11
N LEU A 50 24.86 -17.03 -23.01
CA LEU A 50 23.59 -16.38 -22.65
C LEU A 50 22.39 -17.35 -22.61
N SER A 51 22.55 -18.60 -23.06
CA SER A 51 21.45 -19.56 -23.22
C SER A 51 20.77 -19.98 -21.91
N THR A 52 21.52 -20.00 -20.80
CA THR A 52 21.03 -20.37 -19.47
C THR A 52 20.59 -19.17 -18.63
N LYS A 53 20.67 -17.96 -19.19
CA LYS A 53 20.58 -16.73 -18.42
C LYS A 53 19.27 -15.98 -18.65
N ARG A 54 18.84 -15.25 -17.61
CA ARG A 54 17.90 -14.15 -17.74
C ARG A 54 18.64 -12.95 -18.33
N LEU A 55 18.05 -12.36 -19.36
CA LEU A 55 18.62 -11.26 -20.11
C LEU A 55 17.69 -10.05 -20.08
N LEU A 56 18.29 -8.89 -20.26
CA LEU A 56 17.59 -7.65 -20.54
C LEU A 56 17.83 -7.23 -22.00
N VAL A 57 16.75 -7.02 -22.75
CA VAL A 57 16.77 -6.69 -24.19
C VAL A 57 15.95 -5.42 -24.44
N ALA A 58 16.47 -4.53 -25.29
CA ALA A 58 15.76 -3.36 -25.77
C ALA A 58 15.25 -3.62 -27.20
N MET A 59 14.02 -3.22 -27.50
CA MET A 59 13.46 -3.29 -28.85
C MET A 59 13.80 -2.02 -29.62
N ASP A 60 14.35 -2.19 -30.83
CA ASP A 60 14.87 -1.10 -31.67
C ASP A 60 13.94 -0.72 -32.81
N ALA A 61 13.39 -1.72 -33.49
CA ALA A 61 12.53 -1.53 -34.66
C ALA A 61 11.65 -2.74 -34.90
N TRP A 62 10.54 -2.53 -35.62
CA TRP A 62 9.77 -3.62 -36.20
C TRP A 62 9.55 -3.32 -37.69
N PRO A 63 10.46 -3.79 -38.57
CA PRO A 63 10.35 -3.59 -40.00
C PRO A 63 9.09 -4.28 -40.56
N ALA A 64 8.41 -3.65 -41.51
CA ALA A 64 7.13 -4.16 -42.06
C ALA A 64 7.24 -5.55 -42.69
N GLY A 65 8.41 -5.91 -43.24
CA GLY A 65 8.66 -7.25 -43.82
C GLY A 65 9.18 -8.29 -42.82
N SER A 66 9.17 -8.01 -41.52
CA SER A 66 9.70 -8.91 -40.49
C SER A 66 8.56 -9.40 -39.60
N GLU A 67 8.42 -10.72 -39.44
CA GLU A 67 7.44 -11.33 -38.53
C GLU A 67 7.72 -10.98 -37.06
N HIS A 68 9.00 -10.79 -36.71
CA HIS A 68 9.45 -10.44 -35.36
C HIS A 68 10.10 -9.06 -35.31
N PRO A 69 9.94 -8.30 -34.21
CA PRO A 69 10.73 -7.10 -33.96
C PRO A 69 12.21 -7.43 -33.81
N VAL A 70 13.06 -6.43 -34.07
CA VAL A 70 14.50 -6.49 -33.83
C VAL A 70 14.86 -5.69 -32.59
N GLY A 71 15.83 -6.20 -31.86
CA GLY A 71 16.35 -5.56 -30.66
C GLY A 71 17.81 -5.91 -30.40
N HIS A 72 18.35 -5.33 -29.33
CA HIS A 72 19.71 -5.57 -28.89
C HIS A 72 19.76 -5.96 -27.42
N TYR A 73 20.78 -6.75 -27.09
CA TYR A 73 21.12 -7.12 -25.72
C TYR A 73 21.64 -5.92 -24.94
N VAL A 74 21.13 -5.74 -23.72
CA VAL A 74 21.56 -4.67 -22.80
C VAL A 74 22.50 -5.23 -21.75
N ARG A 75 22.05 -6.23 -20.96
CA ARG A 75 22.85 -6.90 -19.93
C ARG A 75 22.25 -8.25 -19.55
N SER A 76 23.04 -9.07 -18.85
CA SER A 76 22.58 -10.31 -18.22
C SER A 76 22.21 -10.03 -16.77
N LEU A 77 21.11 -10.64 -16.32
CA LEU A 77 20.63 -10.56 -14.93
C LEU A 77 21.25 -11.67 -14.08
N GLY A 78 21.42 -12.87 -14.64
CA GLY A 78 22.00 -14.04 -13.99
C GLY A 78 21.41 -15.33 -14.54
N ASP A 79 21.61 -16.46 -13.88
CA ASP A 79 21.10 -17.76 -14.33
C ASP A 79 19.60 -17.92 -14.05
N VAL A 80 18.90 -18.59 -14.97
CA VAL A 80 17.45 -18.85 -14.84
C VAL A 80 17.20 -19.76 -13.64
N GLY A 81 16.22 -19.40 -12.82
CA GLY A 81 15.83 -20.16 -11.63
C GLY A 81 16.52 -19.73 -10.34
N GLU A 82 17.57 -18.89 -10.41
CA GLU A 82 18.13 -18.28 -9.21
C GLU A 82 17.14 -17.27 -8.60
N LYS A 83 16.79 -17.45 -7.32
CA LYS A 83 15.79 -16.60 -6.63
C LYS A 83 16.08 -15.10 -6.76
N GLY A 84 17.34 -14.70 -6.57
CA GLY A 84 17.74 -13.29 -6.68
C GLY A 84 17.50 -12.72 -8.08
N VAL A 85 17.78 -13.52 -9.11
CA VAL A 85 17.62 -13.15 -10.52
C VAL A 85 16.14 -13.07 -10.90
N GLU A 86 15.33 -14.05 -10.51
CA GLU A 86 13.89 -14.04 -10.78
C GLU A 86 13.18 -12.90 -10.04
N THR A 87 13.62 -12.56 -8.81
CA THR A 87 13.14 -11.36 -8.11
C THR A 87 13.53 -10.08 -8.86
N GLU A 88 14.74 -9.98 -9.41
CA GLU A 88 15.15 -8.83 -10.24
C GLU A 88 14.31 -8.72 -11.52
N VAL A 89 13.97 -9.85 -12.16
CA VAL A 89 13.05 -9.91 -13.30
C VAL A 89 11.68 -9.35 -12.91
N VAL A 90 11.10 -9.78 -11.78
CA VAL A 90 9.81 -9.27 -11.28
C VAL A 90 9.85 -7.75 -11.08
N LEU A 91 10.92 -7.24 -10.45
CA LEU A 91 11.08 -5.80 -10.21
C LEU A 91 11.17 -5.02 -11.52
N HIS A 92 11.93 -5.53 -12.49
CA HIS A 92 12.10 -4.89 -13.78
C HIS A 92 10.82 -4.88 -14.62
N GLU A 93 10.09 -6.00 -14.66
CA GLU A 93 8.87 -6.14 -15.45
C GLU A 93 7.75 -5.19 -15.02
N HIS A 94 7.71 -4.87 -13.72
CA HIS A 94 6.73 -3.94 -13.16
C HIS A 94 7.28 -2.51 -12.98
N ASP A 95 8.47 -2.19 -13.51
CA ASP A 95 9.12 -0.86 -13.37
C ASP A 95 9.21 -0.44 -11.88
N ILE A 96 9.68 -1.34 -11.01
CA ILE A 96 9.88 -1.04 -9.59
C ILE A 96 11.28 -0.44 -9.38
N PRO A 97 11.40 0.79 -8.83
CA PRO A 97 12.70 1.37 -8.52
C PRO A 97 13.40 0.56 -7.41
N CYS A 98 14.48 -0.13 -7.77
CA CYS A 98 15.28 -0.94 -6.83
C CYS A 98 16.70 -0.40 -6.61
N ALA A 99 17.07 0.68 -7.31
CA ALA A 99 18.37 1.31 -7.16
C ALA A 99 18.56 1.90 -5.74
N PRO A 100 19.80 1.87 -5.19
CA PRO A 100 20.13 2.58 -3.98
C PRO A 100 19.80 4.07 -4.07
N PHE A 101 19.53 4.70 -2.93
CA PHE A 101 19.36 6.15 -2.87
C PHE A 101 20.69 6.84 -3.24
N THR A 102 20.60 7.91 -4.04
CA THR A 102 21.79 8.63 -4.51
C THR A 102 22.43 9.46 -3.38
N PRO A 103 23.70 9.87 -3.50
CA PRO A 103 24.35 10.73 -2.52
C PRO A 103 23.58 12.04 -2.25
N GLU A 104 22.94 12.63 -3.27
CA GLU A 104 22.14 13.85 -3.14
C GLU A 104 20.89 13.63 -2.29
N VAL A 105 20.26 12.46 -2.41
CA VAL A 105 19.13 12.07 -1.55
C VAL A 105 19.60 11.86 -0.12
N MET A 106 20.72 11.15 0.07
CA MET A 106 21.27 10.87 1.39
C MET A 106 21.75 12.14 2.11
N ALA A 107 22.24 13.14 1.37
CA ALA A 107 22.64 14.44 1.92
C ALA A 107 21.47 15.27 2.47
N CYS A 108 20.22 14.94 2.11
CA CYS A 108 19.03 15.58 2.67
C CYS A 108 18.64 15.05 4.06
N LEU A 109 19.27 13.96 4.50
CA LEU A 109 18.95 13.35 5.79
C LEU A 109 19.58 14.14 6.93
N PRO A 110 18.92 14.19 8.10
CA PRO A 110 19.56 14.70 9.30
C PRO A 110 20.73 13.79 9.74
N PRO A 111 21.62 14.28 10.61
CA PRO A 111 22.66 13.46 11.22
C PRO A 111 22.10 12.18 11.88
N GLY A 112 22.89 11.10 11.88
CA GLY A 112 22.44 9.81 12.43
C GLY A 112 22.15 9.81 13.94
N ASP A 113 22.67 10.80 14.65
CA ASP A 113 22.48 11.08 16.07
C ASP A 113 21.44 12.18 16.35
N TRP A 114 20.62 12.54 15.35
CA TRP A 114 19.52 13.49 15.50
C TRP A 114 18.59 13.10 16.66
N LYS A 115 18.21 14.11 17.46
CA LYS A 115 17.30 13.96 18.61
C LYS A 115 16.26 15.07 18.63
N ILE A 116 15.13 14.76 19.25
CA ILE A 116 14.14 15.79 19.60
C ILE A 116 14.71 16.66 20.71
N THR A 117 14.60 17.96 20.51
CA THR A 117 15.06 19.01 21.43
C THR A 117 13.94 20.03 21.62
N PRO A 118 13.95 20.83 22.70
CA PRO A 118 13.00 21.93 22.87
C PRO A 118 12.97 22.87 21.67
N GLU A 119 14.13 23.13 21.04
CA GLU A 119 14.29 24.07 19.93
C GLU A 119 13.62 23.55 18.65
N ASN A 120 13.74 22.26 18.33
CA ASN A 120 13.10 21.67 17.15
C ASN A 120 11.63 21.26 17.37
N SER A 121 11.14 21.40 18.61
CA SER A 121 9.76 21.09 19.01
C SER A 121 8.82 22.29 19.04
N VAL A 122 9.32 23.50 18.75
CA VAL A 122 8.50 24.73 18.78
C VAL A 122 7.27 24.62 17.88
N GLY A 123 6.12 25.06 18.38
CA GLY A 123 4.84 25.02 17.68
C GLY A 123 4.14 23.65 17.69
N ARG A 124 4.73 22.63 18.33
CA ARG A 124 4.11 21.32 18.52
C ARG A 124 3.39 21.24 19.86
N ARG A 125 2.23 20.60 19.87
CA ARG A 125 1.50 20.30 21.11
C ARG A 125 2.15 19.12 21.82
N ASP A 126 2.43 19.26 23.12
CA ASP A 126 2.93 18.16 23.93
C ASP A 126 1.79 17.22 24.33
N LEU A 127 1.84 16.00 23.82
CA LEU A 127 0.87 14.93 24.06
C LEU A 127 1.52 13.71 24.74
N ARG A 128 2.77 13.83 25.23
CA ARG A 128 3.51 12.72 25.86
C ARG A 128 2.86 12.19 27.14
N HIS A 129 1.96 12.96 27.74
CA HIS A 129 1.20 12.58 28.92
C HIS A 129 0.00 11.66 28.62
N LEU A 130 -0.33 11.45 27.34
CA LEU A 130 -1.47 10.61 26.92
C LEU A 130 -1.07 9.14 26.83
N PRO A 131 -2.03 8.20 27.01
CA PRO A 131 -1.78 6.77 26.93
C PRO A 131 -1.73 6.27 25.47
N ILE A 132 -0.71 6.72 24.73
CA ILE A 132 -0.54 6.44 23.30
C ILE A 132 0.12 5.06 23.12
N LEU A 133 -0.42 4.22 22.24
CA LEU A 133 0.11 2.90 21.92
C LEU A 133 0.00 2.59 20.42
N SER A 134 0.81 1.68 19.88
CA SER A 134 0.66 1.17 18.52
C SER A 134 0.23 -0.30 18.53
N ILE A 135 -0.45 -0.76 17.46
CA ILE A 135 -0.84 -2.16 17.27
C ILE A 135 -0.51 -2.58 15.84
N ASP A 136 0.53 -3.39 15.71
CA ASP A 136 1.18 -3.68 14.43
C ASP A 136 1.37 -5.18 14.16
N PRO A 137 1.70 -5.59 12.91
CA PRO A 137 2.19 -6.94 12.65
C PRO A 137 3.46 -7.25 13.47
N PRO A 138 3.70 -8.53 13.81
CA PRO A 138 4.94 -8.93 14.46
C PRO A 138 6.16 -8.59 13.60
N GLY A 139 7.18 -7.96 14.20
CA GLY A 139 8.41 -7.55 13.50
C GLY A 139 8.31 -6.25 12.70
N CYS A 140 7.19 -5.51 12.81
CA CYS A 140 7.06 -4.17 12.21
C CYS A 140 8.15 -3.23 12.76
N LYS A 141 8.86 -2.53 11.86
CA LYS A 141 9.90 -1.54 12.23
C LYS A 141 9.55 -0.12 11.80
N ASP A 142 8.58 0.03 10.91
CA ASP A 142 8.07 1.24 10.27
C ASP A 142 6.65 1.51 10.78
N ILE A 143 6.54 1.90 12.04
CA ILE A 143 5.26 2.18 12.71
C ILE A 143 4.79 3.57 12.27
N ASP A 144 3.81 3.61 11.37
CA ASP A 144 3.23 4.85 10.86
C ASP A 144 2.21 5.47 11.84
N ASP A 145 1.46 4.64 12.57
CA ASP A 145 0.31 5.04 13.35
C ASP A 145 0.37 4.59 14.81
N ALA A 146 -0.17 5.44 15.68
CA ALA A 146 -0.42 5.15 17.08
C ALA A 146 -1.79 5.70 17.48
N LEU A 147 -2.41 5.09 18.49
CA LEU A 147 -3.74 5.41 18.96
C LEU A 147 -3.72 5.71 20.46
N HIS A 148 -4.65 6.54 20.92
CA HIS A 148 -4.98 6.63 22.35
C HIS A 148 -6.48 6.71 22.54
N SER A 149 -6.93 6.35 23.74
CA SER A 149 -8.23 6.78 24.23
C SER A 149 -8.19 7.04 25.73
N ARG A 150 -8.97 8.03 26.18
CA ARG A 150 -9.20 8.32 27.59
C ARG A 150 -10.60 8.84 27.81
N GLU A 151 -11.05 8.72 29.05
CA GLU A 151 -12.34 9.25 29.48
C GLU A 151 -12.15 10.68 30.00
N LEU A 152 -13.06 11.57 29.63
CA LEU A 152 -13.08 12.96 30.05
C LEU A 152 -14.02 13.13 31.26
N PRO A 153 -13.84 14.20 32.07
CA PRO A 153 -14.68 14.45 33.25
C PRO A 153 -16.18 14.58 32.97
N ASN A 154 -16.56 14.92 31.73
CA ASN A 154 -17.96 15.03 31.29
C ASN A 154 -18.58 13.69 30.85
N GLY A 155 -17.84 12.57 30.93
CA GLY A 155 -18.29 11.24 30.50
C GLY A 155 -18.08 10.96 29.00
N ASN A 156 -17.64 11.93 28.21
CA ASN A 156 -17.22 11.71 26.83
C ASN A 156 -15.84 11.07 26.78
N TRP A 157 -15.46 10.56 25.62
CA TRP A 157 -14.15 9.97 25.36
C TRP A 157 -13.35 10.88 24.43
N GLU A 158 -12.11 11.14 24.82
CA GLU A 158 -11.09 11.68 23.92
C GLU A 158 -10.37 10.51 23.26
N VAL A 159 -10.33 10.52 21.94
CA VAL A 159 -9.67 9.50 21.14
C VAL A 159 -8.76 10.18 20.14
N GLY A 160 -7.56 9.65 19.94
CA GLY A 160 -6.64 10.22 18.97
C GLY A 160 -5.98 9.17 18.10
N VAL A 161 -5.74 9.57 16.85
CA VAL A 161 -4.85 8.88 15.92
C VAL A 161 -3.66 9.80 15.68
N HIS A 162 -2.46 9.27 15.91
CA HIS A 162 -1.19 9.98 15.81
C HIS A 162 -0.39 9.34 14.68
N ILE A 163 -0.10 10.12 13.63
CA ILE A 163 0.60 9.61 12.45
C ILE A 163 2.02 10.18 12.40
N ALA A 164 2.99 9.37 12.02
CA ALA A 164 4.39 9.75 11.83
C ALA A 164 4.54 11.07 11.05
N ASP A 165 5.28 12.05 11.59
CA ASP A 165 5.46 13.35 10.94
C ASP A 165 6.63 13.35 9.93
N VAL A 166 6.46 12.61 8.84
CA VAL A 166 7.44 12.53 7.75
C VAL A 166 7.69 13.90 7.10
N THR A 167 6.67 14.77 7.05
CA THR A 167 6.80 16.12 6.46
C THR A 167 7.70 17.06 7.24
N HIS A 168 8.04 16.72 8.49
CA HIS A 168 9.09 17.43 9.21
C HIS A 168 10.46 17.25 8.53
N PHE A 169 10.77 16.03 8.07
CA PHE A 169 12.06 15.68 7.49
C PHE A 169 12.09 15.80 5.96
N VAL A 170 10.99 15.46 5.27
CA VAL A 170 10.92 15.47 3.80
C VAL A 170 10.37 16.81 3.31
N LYS A 171 11.27 17.76 3.02
CA LYS A 171 10.92 19.11 2.57
C LYS A 171 10.60 19.16 1.07
N PRO A 172 9.55 19.90 0.65
CA PRO A 172 9.17 20.01 -0.76
C PRO A 172 10.33 20.44 -1.67
N GLY A 173 10.44 19.82 -2.85
CA GLY A 173 11.43 20.19 -3.87
C GLY A 173 12.87 19.76 -3.60
N THR A 174 13.16 19.14 -2.46
CA THR A 174 14.47 18.54 -2.18
C THR A 174 14.69 17.26 -3.01
N PRO A 175 15.94 16.84 -3.28
CA PRO A 175 16.23 15.54 -3.91
C PRO A 175 15.50 14.36 -3.26
N LEU A 176 15.42 14.36 -1.91
CA LEU A 176 14.68 13.35 -1.16
C LEU A 176 13.18 13.35 -1.47
N ASP A 177 12.56 14.52 -1.57
CA ASP A 177 11.14 14.65 -1.94
C ASP A 177 10.88 14.18 -3.38
N LEU A 178 11.76 14.54 -4.32
CA LEU A 178 11.65 14.13 -5.72
C LEU A 178 11.81 12.61 -5.87
N GLU A 179 12.73 11.99 -5.14
CA GLU A 179 12.90 10.53 -5.14
C GLU A 179 11.70 9.84 -4.47
N ALA A 180 11.17 10.38 -3.37
CA ALA A 180 9.94 9.87 -2.74
C ALA A 180 8.73 9.98 -3.69
N ALA A 181 8.59 11.09 -4.41
CA ALA A 181 7.55 11.29 -5.43
C ALA A 181 7.71 10.34 -6.61
N LYS A 182 8.95 10.04 -7.02
CA LYS A 182 9.26 9.10 -8.11
C LYS A 182 8.91 7.66 -7.73
N ARG A 183 9.24 7.24 -6.51
CA ARG A 183 8.92 5.91 -5.95
C ARG A 183 7.43 5.78 -5.62
N SER A 184 6.79 6.84 -5.12
CA SER A 184 5.38 6.97 -4.71
C SER A 184 4.89 6.05 -3.58
N THR A 185 5.39 4.82 -3.50
CA THR A 185 5.00 3.83 -2.50
C THR A 185 6.16 2.88 -2.23
N SER A 186 6.25 2.36 -1.01
CA SER A 186 7.11 1.20 -0.74
C SER A 186 6.51 -0.05 -1.39
N THR A 187 7.36 -0.94 -1.91
CA THR A 187 6.95 -2.21 -2.53
C THR A 187 7.32 -3.36 -1.61
N TYR A 188 6.34 -4.20 -1.27
CA TYR A 188 6.52 -5.37 -0.43
C TYR A 188 6.56 -6.61 -1.30
N LEU A 189 7.66 -7.34 -1.24
CA LEU A 189 7.85 -8.67 -1.82
C LEU A 189 7.87 -9.70 -0.68
N VAL A 190 7.90 -10.99 -1.02
CA VAL A 190 7.97 -12.05 -0.01
C VAL A 190 9.28 -12.03 0.76
N ASP A 191 10.42 -11.85 0.06
CA ASP A 191 11.77 -11.91 0.64
C ASP A 191 12.30 -10.56 1.12
N ARG A 192 11.77 -9.45 0.59
CA ARG A 192 12.29 -8.11 0.88
C ARG A 192 11.25 -7.00 0.74
N ARG A 193 11.59 -5.85 1.31
CA ARG A 193 10.86 -4.60 1.16
C ARG A 193 11.74 -3.58 0.44
N LEU A 194 11.17 -2.87 -0.53
CA LEU A 194 11.82 -1.73 -1.19
C LEU A 194 11.19 -0.44 -0.69
N ASP A 195 12.00 0.35 0.02
CA ASP A 195 11.52 1.53 0.72
C ASP A 195 11.34 2.74 -0.19
N MET A 196 10.26 3.49 0.05
CA MET A 196 10.05 4.82 -0.54
C MET A 196 11.05 5.84 0.00
N LEU A 197 11.41 5.74 1.28
CA LEU A 197 12.31 6.67 1.99
C LEU A 197 13.54 5.94 2.53
N PRO A 198 14.67 6.64 2.75
CA PRO A 198 15.87 6.02 3.34
C PRO A 198 15.63 5.44 4.73
N GLY A 199 16.37 4.36 5.04
CA GLY A 199 16.21 3.58 6.29
C GLY A 199 16.24 4.42 7.57
N LEU A 200 17.10 5.45 7.65
CA LEU A 200 17.17 6.33 8.81
C LEU A 200 15.82 7.00 9.14
N LEU A 201 15.04 7.36 8.14
CA LEU A 201 13.71 7.93 8.34
C LEU A 201 12.69 6.84 8.67
N THR A 202 12.71 5.72 7.94
CA THR A 202 11.66 4.70 8.03
C THR A 202 11.70 3.89 9.32
N THR A 203 12.89 3.59 9.87
CA THR A 203 13.03 2.68 11.02
C THR A 203 13.44 3.35 12.31
N LYS A 204 13.90 4.61 12.27
CA LYS A 204 14.40 5.31 13.46
C LYS A 204 13.67 6.63 13.71
N LEU A 205 13.71 7.57 12.79
CA LEU A 205 13.25 8.94 13.08
C LEU A 205 11.74 9.13 12.99
N CYS A 206 11.08 8.51 12.01
CA CYS A 206 9.63 8.66 11.81
C CYS A 206 8.82 7.52 12.43
N SER A 207 9.42 6.34 12.64
CA SER A 207 8.74 5.19 13.23
C SER A 207 8.34 5.50 14.67
N LEU A 208 7.05 5.36 15.00
CA LEU A 208 6.49 5.71 16.31
C LEU A 208 6.74 4.62 17.37
N THR A 209 8.01 4.29 17.59
CA THR A 209 8.42 3.25 18.53
C THR A 209 8.08 3.59 19.99
N SER A 210 7.97 2.57 20.83
CA SER A 210 7.73 2.75 22.27
C SER A 210 8.89 3.43 22.98
N THR A 211 8.58 4.19 24.03
CA THR A 211 9.48 4.78 25.03
C THR A 211 10.35 5.95 24.58
N GLU A 212 10.47 6.21 23.27
CA GLU A 212 11.13 7.39 22.72
C GLU A 212 10.13 8.52 22.38
N ASP A 213 10.63 9.74 22.32
CA ASP A 213 9.86 10.90 21.89
C ASP A 213 9.82 10.93 20.36
N HIS A 214 8.63 11.15 19.80
CA HIS A 214 8.42 11.19 18.35
C HIS A 214 7.59 12.40 17.93
N PHE A 215 7.89 12.94 16.74
CA PHE A 215 7.03 13.90 16.08
C PHE A 215 5.89 13.21 15.35
N ALA A 216 4.67 13.70 15.59
CA ALA A 216 3.47 13.19 14.96
C ALA A 216 2.59 14.32 14.39
N PHE A 217 1.71 13.94 13.47
CA PHE A 217 0.53 14.69 13.08
C PHE A 217 -0.69 13.99 13.70
N SER A 218 -1.31 14.63 14.68
CA SER A 218 -2.42 14.07 15.45
C SER A 218 -3.77 14.58 14.97
N VAL A 219 -4.72 13.66 14.91
CA VAL A 219 -6.15 13.92 14.78
C VAL A 219 -6.81 13.47 16.07
N ILE A 220 -7.44 14.40 16.79
CA ILE A 220 -8.01 14.15 18.12
C ILE A 220 -9.51 14.44 18.04
N TRP A 221 -10.31 13.51 18.51
CA TRP A 221 -11.76 13.61 18.56
C TRP A 221 -12.24 13.61 20.00
N GLU A 222 -13.24 14.43 20.29
CA GLU A 222 -14.15 14.18 21.40
C GLU A 222 -15.37 13.45 20.86
N MET A 223 -15.72 12.32 21.48
CA MET A 223 -16.86 11.51 21.08
C MET A 223 -17.62 10.93 22.28
N THR A 224 -18.90 10.67 22.10
CA THR A 224 -19.69 9.97 23.11
C THR A 224 -19.32 8.48 23.16
N PRO A 225 -19.63 7.74 24.25
CA PRO A 225 -19.41 6.29 24.33
C PRO A 225 -20.15 5.47 23.26
N GLU A 226 -21.12 6.06 22.57
CA GLU A 226 -21.88 5.52 21.43
C GLU A 226 -21.22 5.85 20.08
N GLY A 227 -20.03 6.44 20.09
CA GLY A 227 -19.26 6.77 18.89
C GLY A 227 -19.85 7.92 18.08
N THR A 228 -20.58 8.84 18.70
CA THR A 228 -20.96 10.10 18.03
C THR A 228 -19.84 11.11 18.17
N ILE A 229 -19.31 11.61 17.05
CA ILE A 229 -18.22 12.59 17.04
C ILE A 229 -18.81 13.97 17.35
N LEU A 230 -18.32 14.61 18.41
CA LEU A 230 -18.76 15.93 18.86
C LEU A 230 -17.84 17.02 18.32
N SER A 231 -16.54 16.79 18.37
CA SER A 231 -15.53 17.73 17.87
C SER A 231 -14.32 16.99 17.30
N VAL A 232 -13.55 17.70 16.46
CA VAL A 232 -12.27 17.22 15.94
C VAL A 232 -11.26 18.36 15.96
N ASP A 233 -10.05 18.04 16.38
CA ASP A 233 -8.90 18.91 16.36
C ASP A 233 -7.71 18.26 15.64
N PHE A 234 -6.87 19.09 15.02
CA PHE A 234 -5.73 18.66 14.22
C PHE A 234 -4.50 19.45 14.67
N CYS A 235 -3.41 18.76 15.01
CA CYS A 235 -2.18 19.44 15.41
C CYS A 235 -0.93 18.65 15.04
N LYS A 236 0.17 19.37 14.80
CA LYS A 236 1.51 18.79 14.94
C LYS A 236 1.79 18.61 16.44
N SER A 237 2.32 17.46 16.81
CA SER A 237 2.50 17.08 18.20
C SER A 237 3.83 16.41 18.47
N LEU A 238 4.16 16.38 19.76
CA LEU A 238 5.21 15.57 20.34
C LEU A 238 4.53 14.47 21.17
N ILE A 239 4.83 13.21 20.85
CA ILE A 239 4.21 12.04 21.49
C ILE A 239 5.28 11.12 22.09
N ARG A 240 4.87 10.27 23.01
CA ARG A 240 5.67 9.15 23.51
C ARG A 240 4.76 7.93 23.63
N SER A 241 5.03 6.90 22.83
CA SER A 241 4.25 5.67 22.91
C SER A 241 4.61 4.91 24.19
N ILE A 242 3.62 4.52 24.97
CA ILE A 242 3.79 3.75 26.20
C ILE A 242 3.90 2.24 25.92
N ALA A 243 3.48 1.78 24.73
CA ALA A 243 3.53 0.39 24.33
C ALA A 243 3.50 0.22 22.80
N SER A 244 4.31 -0.70 22.28
CA SER A 244 4.22 -1.20 20.90
C SER A 244 3.68 -2.62 20.95
N LEU A 245 2.43 -2.83 20.53
CA LEU A 245 1.74 -4.12 20.65
C LEU A 245 1.72 -4.85 19.31
N THR A 246 1.79 -6.17 19.36
CA THR A 246 1.38 -7.00 18.20
C THR A 246 -0.14 -7.13 18.16
N TYR A 247 -0.70 -7.47 16.99
CA TYR A 247 -2.14 -7.80 16.89
C TYR A 247 -2.57 -8.91 17.87
N ASP A 248 -1.70 -9.87 18.18
CA ASP A 248 -2.00 -10.94 19.13
C ASP A 248 -2.08 -10.41 20.56
N GLN A 249 -1.17 -9.52 20.94
CA GLN A 249 -1.19 -8.85 22.24
C GLN A 249 -2.40 -7.93 22.37
N GLY A 250 -2.72 -7.16 21.32
CA GLY A 250 -3.92 -6.33 21.25
C GLY A 250 -5.19 -7.17 21.39
N GLN A 251 -5.28 -8.31 20.71
CA GLN A 251 -6.42 -9.22 20.83
C GLN A 251 -6.56 -9.78 22.25
N ALA A 252 -5.46 -10.20 22.88
CA ALA A 252 -5.48 -10.67 24.26
C ALA A 252 -6.02 -9.61 25.24
N MET A 253 -5.69 -8.32 25.03
CA MET A 253 -6.24 -7.22 25.83
C MET A 253 -7.74 -6.98 25.60
N ILE A 254 -8.25 -7.25 24.39
CA ILE A 254 -9.67 -7.14 24.06
C ILE A 254 -10.46 -8.27 24.74
N ASP A 255 -9.92 -9.49 24.72
CA ASP A 255 -10.59 -10.70 25.19
C ASP A 255 -10.57 -10.87 26.72
N ASP A 256 -9.62 -10.25 27.41
CA ASP A 256 -9.47 -10.36 28.86
C ASP A 256 -10.66 -9.70 29.59
N ALA A 257 -11.63 -10.49 30.05
CA ALA A 257 -12.78 -10.02 30.82
C ALA A 257 -12.53 -9.95 32.35
N SER A 258 -11.45 -10.54 32.86
CA SER A 258 -11.28 -10.85 34.29
C SER A 258 -10.37 -9.88 35.04
N ARG A 259 -9.62 -9.02 34.34
CA ARG A 259 -8.65 -8.11 34.95
C ARG A 259 -9.20 -6.69 35.12
N THR A 260 -8.89 -6.05 36.27
CA THR A 260 -8.99 -4.58 36.39
C THR A 260 -8.02 -4.00 35.37
N PRO A 261 -8.50 -3.32 34.31
CA PRO A 261 -7.65 -2.99 33.19
C PRO A 261 -6.62 -1.94 33.60
N ASP A 262 -5.34 -2.24 33.34
CA ASP A 262 -4.30 -1.22 33.38
C ASP A 262 -4.54 -0.17 32.27
N VAL A 263 -3.77 0.92 32.29
CA VAL A 263 -3.97 2.05 31.38
C VAL A 263 -3.98 1.62 29.89
N PRO A 264 -3.03 0.80 29.39
CA PRO A 264 -3.07 0.30 28.01
C PRO A 264 -4.30 -0.56 27.72
N THR A 265 -4.65 -1.51 28.59
CA THR A 265 -5.81 -2.40 28.37
C THR A 265 -7.11 -1.62 28.35
N ALA A 266 -7.26 -0.62 29.23
CA ALA A 266 -8.43 0.24 29.26
C ALA A 266 -8.56 1.06 27.96
N ALA A 267 -7.44 1.57 27.44
CA ALA A 267 -7.42 2.30 26.17
C ALA A 267 -7.81 1.39 24.98
N VAL A 268 -7.23 0.19 24.88
CA VAL A 268 -7.54 -0.78 23.82
C VAL A 268 -9.01 -1.20 23.86
N LYS A 269 -9.58 -1.48 25.03
CA LYS A 269 -11.00 -1.88 25.15
C LYS A 269 -11.98 -0.78 24.72
N ARG A 270 -11.71 0.48 25.08
CA ARG A 270 -12.52 1.63 24.62
C ARG A 270 -12.47 1.77 23.10
N LEU A 271 -11.26 1.67 22.52
CA LEU A 271 -11.05 1.68 21.08
C LEU A 271 -11.80 0.53 20.40
N ALA A 272 -11.71 -0.70 20.93
CA ALA A 272 -12.40 -1.88 20.39
C ALA A 272 -13.93 -1.69 20.40
N LYS A 273 -14.50 -1.16 21.49
CA LYS A 273 -15.94 -0.87 21.56
C LYS A 273 -16.38 0.10 20.46
N LEU A 274 -15.64 1.21 20.27
CA LEU A 274 -15.95 2.18 19.22
C LEU A 274 -15.77 1.61 17.83
N ALA A 275 -14.73 0.82 17.59
CA ALA A 275 -14.49 0.18 16.30
C ALA A 275 -15.64 -0.76 15.90
N ARG A 276 -16.21 -1.53 16.84
CA ARG A 276 -17.42 -2.34 16.58
C ARG A 276 -18.59 -1.47 16.10
N ILE A 277 -18.79 -0.31 16.71
CA ILE A 277 -19.85 0.63 16.35
C ILE A 277 -19.60 1.21 14.94
N PHE A 278 -18.38 1.67 14.66
CA PHE A 278 -18.02 2.23 13.36
C PHE A 278 -18.14 1.22 12.23
N ARG A 279 -17.63 -0.01 12.46
CA ARG A 279 -17.74 -1.11 11.51
C ARG A 279 -19.20 -1.42 11.20
N LYS A 280 -20.05 -1.52 12.23
CA LYS A 280 -21.48 -1.77 12.02
C LYS A 280 -22.12 -0.68 11.15
N ARG A 281 -21.92 0.59 11.48
CA ARG A 281 -22.44 1.73 10.69
C ARG A 281 -21.94 1.71 9.24
N ARG A 282 -20.68 1.33 9.03
CA ARG A 282 -20.05 1.25 7.70
C ARG A 282 -20.63 0.11 6.85
N ILE A 283 -20.87 -1.06 7.45
CA ILE A 283 -21.55 -2.19 6.79
C ILE A 283 -23.01 -1.82 6.49
N ASP A 284 -23.72 -1.21 7.43
CA ASP A 284 -25.11 -0.75 7.24
C ASP A 284 -25.21 0.28 6.10
N ALA A 285 -24.20 1.13 5.94
CA ALA A 285 -24.07 2.08 4.83
C ALA A 285 -23.72 1.43 3.47
N GLY A 286 -23.36 0.14 3.45
CA GLY A 286 -23.08 -0.62 2.24
C GLY A 286 -21.60 -0.79 1.90
N ALA A 287 -20.71 -0.74 2.88
CA ALA A 287 -19.31 -1.08 2.65
C ALA A 287 -19.15 -2.57 2.37
N LEU A 288 -18.27 -2.90 1.43
CA LEU A 288 -18.05 -4.28 1.01
C LEU A 288 -16.97 -4.94 1.89
N THR A 289 -17.29 -6.10 2.45
CA THR A 289 -16.30 -6.99 3.07
C THR A 289 -15.84 -7.99 2.02
N LEU A 290 -14.81 -7.63 1.26
CA LEU A 290 -14.24 -8.48 0.21
C LEU A 290 -13.06 -9.29 0.74
N ALA A 291 -12.83 -10.44 0.11
CA ALA A 291 -11.72 -11.32 0.47
C ALA A 291 -10.60 -11.24 -0.58
N SER A 292 -9.36 -11.33 -0.12
CA SER A 292 -8.16 -11.49 -0.95
C SER A 292 -7.64 -12.93 -0.80
N PRO A 293 -7.09 -13.56 -1.85
CA PRO A 293 -6.44 -14.87 -1.76
C PRO A 293 -5.03 -14.81 -1.13
N GLU A 294 -4.68 -13.71 -0.44
CA GLU A 294 -3.33 -13.48 0.07
C GLU A 294 -2.87 -14.55 1.08
N VAL A 295 -1.67 -15.07 0.82
CA VAL A 295 -0.95 -16.03 1.66
C VAL A 295 0.33 -15.40 2.17
N LYS A 296 0.76 -15.80 3.36
CA LYS A 296 2.02 -15.38 3.97
C LYS A 296 2.96 -16.58 4.06
N PHE A 297 4.20 -16.38 3.63
CA PHE A 297 5.25 -17.39 3.75
C PHE A 297 5.99 -17.21 5.07
N LYS A 298 6.36 -18.33 5.70
CA LYS A 298 7.48 -18.36 6.63
C LYS A 298 8.73 -18.72 5.84
N LEU A 299 9.78 -17.93 6.01
CA LEU A 299 11.05 -18.13 5.34
C LEU A 299 12.06 -18.69 6.35
N ASP A 300 12.92 -19.57 5.86
CA ASP A 300 14.13 -19.98 6.57
C ASP A 300 15.06 -18.78 6.79
N SER A 301 15.67 -18.68 7.98
CA SER A 301 16.43 -17.49 8.37
C SER A 301 17.76 -17.31 7.63
N GLU A 302 18.34 -18.38 7.08
CA GLU A 302 19.61 -18.33 6.36
C GLU A 302 19.39 -18.29 4.85
N SER A 303 18.63 -19.24 4.32
CA SER A 303 18.41 -19.39 2.88
C SER A 303 17.33 -18.45 2.33
N LEU A 304 16.48 -17.88 3.19
CA LEU A 304 15.26 -17.14 2.82
C LEU A 304 14.33 -17.94 1.91
N ASN A 305 14.41 -19.28 1.94
CA ASN A 305 13.51 -20.15 1.18
C ASN A 305 12.22 -20.37 1.98
N PRO A 306 11.06 -20.46 1.30
CA PRO A 306 9.80 -20.69 1.99
C PRO A 306 9.77 -22.09 2.62
N THR A 307 9.49 -22.15 3.91
CA THR A 307 9.37 -23.40 4.69
C THR A 307 7.93 -23.74 5.06
N ASP A 308 7.04 -22.74 5.04
CA ASP A 308 5.63 -22.87 5.36
C ASP A 308 4.83 -21.78 4.63
N VAL A 309 3.57 -22.07 4.30
CA VAL A 309 2.63 -21.13 3.68
C VAL A 309 1.33 -21.13 4.47
N GLN A 310 0.97 -19.97 5.03
CA GLN A 310 -0.18 -19.83 5.90
C GLN A 310 -1.14 -18.75 5.40
N THR A 311 -2.44 -18.96 5.61
CA THR A 311 -3.42 -17.90 5.42
C THR A 311 -3.41 -16.97 6.62
N TYR A 312 -3.41 -15.66 6.39
CA TYR A 312 -3.44 -14.68 7.47
C TYR A 312 -4.86 -14.55 8.03
N ALA A 313 -5.05 -14.92 9.30
CA ALA A 313 -6.32 -14.75 9.99
C ALA A 313 -6.48 -13.31 10.47
N ILE A 314 -7.49 -12.61 9.96
CA ILE A 314 -7.84 -11.25 10.40
C ILE A 314 -8.54 -11.35 11.76
N LYS A 315 -7.99 -10.68 12.78
CA LYS A 315 -8.52 -10.64 14.15
C LYS A 315 -9.30 -9.35 14.39
N GLU A 316 -9.98 -9.27 15.54
CA GLU A 316 -10.70 -8.05 15.92
C GLU A 316 -9.74 -6.87 16.11
N ALA A 317 -8.55 -7.11 16.64
CA ALA A 317 -7.50 -6.10 16.75
C ALA A 317 -7.11 -5.48 15.39
N ASN A 318 -7.14 -6.25 14.30
CA ASN A 318 -6.91 -5.71 12.95
C ASN A 318 -8.03 -4.75 12.55
N SER A 319 -9.29 -5.15 12.76
CA SER A 319 -10.45 -4.30 12.47
C SER A 319 -10.49 -3.05 13.36
N LEU A 320 -10.03 -3.13 14.60
CA LEU A 320 -9.89 -1.97 15.49
C LEU A 320 -9.04 -0.89 14.82
N VAL A 321 -7.82 -1.23 14.43
CA VAL A 321 -6.91 -0.28 13.78
C VAL A 321 -7.50 0.20 12.45
N GLU A 322 -8.06 -0.70 11.63
CA GLU A 322 -8.67 -0.36 10.35
C GLU A 322 -9.73 0.73 10.48
N GLU A 323 -10.68 0.60 11.42
CA GLU A 323 -11.78 1.56 11.57
C GLU A 323 -11.29 2.96 12.00
N PHE A 324 -10.26 3.04 12.86
CA PHE A 324 -9.69 4.32 13.24
C PHE A 324 -8.85 4.96 12.13
N MET A 325 -8.13 4.16 11.34
CA MET A 325 -7.43 4.67 10.15
C MET A 325 -8.41 5.19 9.11
N LEU A 326 -9.52 4.48 8.86
CA LEU A 326 -10.59 4.93 7.98
C LEU A 326 -11.21 6.24 8.49
N LEU A 327 -11.49 6.33 9.79
CA LEU A 327 -12.03 7.55 10.41
C LEU A 327 -11.06 8.73 10.25
N ALA A 328 -9.76 8.54 10.51
CA ALA A 328 -8.73 9.56 10.32
C ALA A 328 -8.68 10.04 8.87
N ASN A 329 -8.63 9.10 7.92
CA ASN A 329 -8.58 9.36 6.49
C ASN A 329 -9.81 10.17 6.01
N ILE A 330 -11.03 9.75 6.39
CA ILE A 330 -12.27 10.46 6.02
C ILE A 330 -12.29 11.87 6.64
N THR A 331 -11.90 11.99 7.90
CA THR A 331 -11.94 13.25 8.64
C THR A 331 -10.94 14.26 8.08
N VAL A 332 -9.72 13.83 7.79
CA VAL A 332 -8.69 14.65 7.13
C VAL A 332 -9.12 15.02 5.71
N GLY A 333 -9.63 14.05 4.94
CA GLY A 333 -10.14 14.28 3.58
C GLY A 333 -11.20 15.38 3.54
N LYS A 334 -12.17 15.35 4.47
CA LYS A 334 -13.17 16.42 4.63
C LYS A 334 -12.54 17.77 5.00
N LYS A 335 -11.54 17.78 5.89
CA LYS A 335 -10.89 19.02 6.35
C LYS A 335 -10.10 19.70 5.23
N ILE A 336 -9.27 18.97 4.50
CA ILE A 336 -8.48 19.54 3.39
C ILE A 336 -9.40 20.01 2.26
N LEU A 337 -10.45 19.25 1.94
CA LEU A 337 -11.37 19.59 0.85
C LEU A 337 -12.17 20.86 1.14
N ARG A 338 -12.59 21.06 2.39
CA ARG A 338 -13.28 22.30 2.79
C ARG A 338 -12.41 23.54 2.61
N HIS A 339 -11.09 23.42 2.78
CA HIS A 339 -10.17 24.55 2.68
C HIS A 339 -9.57 24.72 1.27
N TYR A 340 -9.33 23.61 0.58
CA TYR A 340 -8.78 23.55 -0.78
C TYR A 340 -9.71 22.73 -1.71
N PRO A 341 -10.89 23.27 -2.11
CA PRO A 341 -11.90 22.52 -2.86
C PRO A 341 -11.41 21.98 -4.21
N THR A 342 -10.45 22.65 -4.85
CA THR A 342 -9.95 22.30 -6.19
C THR A 342 -8.54 21.73 -6.20
N LEU A 343 -7.88 21.63 -5.05
CA LEU A 343 -6.46 21.23 -4.93
C LEU A 343 -6.25 20.07 -3.93
N SER A 344 -7.32 19.46 -3.42
CA SER A 344 -7.20 18.36 -2.47
C SER A 344 -6.83 17.07 -3.18
N VAL A 345 -5.85 16.34 -2.63
CA VAL A 345 -5.50 14.98 -3.07
C VAL A 345 -6.44 14.00 -2.37
N LEU A 346 -7.27 13.32 -3.14
CA LEU A 346 -8.28 12.38 -2.67
C LEU A 346 -8.08 11.01 -3.34
N ARG A 347 -8.80 10.00 -2.84
CA ARG A 347 -8.82 8.64 -3.40
C ARG A 347 -10.27 8.16 -3.56
N ARG A 348 -10.66 7.84 -4.79
CA ARG A 348 -11.98 7.31 -5.13
C ARG A 348 -11.91 5.83 -5.48
N HIS A 349 -13.06 5.18 -5.44
CA HIS A 349 -13.26 3.84 -5.98
C HIS A 349 -14.54 3.89 -6.82
N PRO A 350 -14.43 4.00 -8.16
CA PRO A 350 -15.58 4.04 -9.04
C PRO A 350 -16.46 2.79 -8.86
N ALA A 351 -17.77 2.94 -9.06
CA ALA A 351 -18.64 1.78 -9.13
C ALA A 351 -18.26 0.92 -10.36
N PRO A 352 -18.16 -0.41 -10.22
CA PRO A 352 -17.93 -1.28 -11.35
C PRO A 352 -19.13 -1.27 -12.30
N SER A 353 -18.84 -1.42 -13.60
CA SER A 353 -19.89 -1.61 -14.60
C SER A 353 -20.51 -3.00 -14.45
N LYS A 354 -21.79 -3.14 -14.80
CA LYS A 354 -22.49 -4.43 -14.75
C LYS A 354 -21.77 -5.51 -15.56
N GLN A 355 -21.21 -5.14 -16.72
CA GLN A 355 -20.46 -6.05 -17.60
C GLN A 355 -19.27 -6.72 -16.91
N GLN A 356 -18.61 -6.06 -15.95
CA GLN A 356 -17.51 -6.67 -15.20
C GLN A 356 -17.97 -7.84 -14.32
N PHE A 357 -19.27 -7.95 -14.05
CA PHE A 357 -19.86 -9.00 -13.23
C PHE A 357 -20.57 -10.08 -14.05
N ASP A 358 -20.78 -9.91 -15.37
CA ASP A 358 -21.61 -10.82 -16.18
C ASP A 358 -21.19 -12.29 -16.05
N GLU A 359 -19.88 -12.59 -16.13
CA GLU A 359 -19.34 -13.94 -15.97
C GLU A 359 -19.59 -14.49 -14.55
N LEU A 360 -19.36 -13.67 -13.53
CA LEU A 360 -19.59 -14.07 -12.13
C LEU A 360 -21.08 -14.30 -11.86
N LEU A 361 -21.96 -13.45 -12.39
CA LEU A 361 -23.42 -13.60 -12.25
C LEU A 361 -23.89 -14.89 -12.93
N SER A 362 -23.40 -15.17 -14.13
CA SER A 362 -23.72 -16.41 -14.84
C SER A 362 -23.23 -17.64 -14.08
N ALA A 363 -21.99 -17.62 -13.59
CA ALA A 363 -21.40 -18.71 -12.81
C ALA A 363 -22.12 -18.92 -11.46
N SER A 364 -22.43 -17.84 -10.73
CA SER A 364 -23.15 -17.90 -9.45
C SER A 364 -24.55 -18.45 -9.63
N LYS A 365 -25.27 -18.01 -10.67
CA LYS A 365 -26.62 -18.50 -10.98
C LYS A 365 -26.62 -20.00 -11.30
N ALA A 366 -25.61 -20.49 -12.03
CA ALA A 366 -25.48 -21.91 -12.35
C ALA A 366 -25.32 -22.80 -11.09
N VAL A 367 -24.79 -22.25 -10.00
CA VAL A 367 -24.67 -22.94 -8.71
C VAL A 367 -25.79 -22.57 -7.71
N GLY A 368 -26.86 -21.94 -8.19
CA GLY A 368 -28.06 -21.62 -7.39
C GLY A 368 -27.94 -20.38 -6.51
N VAL A 369 -27.00 -19.47 -6.79
CA VAL A 369 -26.79 -18.22 -6.04
C VAL A 369 -27.11 -17.01 -6.92
N GLU A 370 -28.01 -16.15 -6.44
CA GLU A 370 -28.29 -14.86 -7.08
C GLU A 370 -27.55 -13.73 -6.37
N LEU A 371 -26.71 -13.00 -7.11
CA LEU A 371 -26.00 -11.83 -6.62
C LEU A 371 -26.63 -10.56 -7.18
N ASP A 372 -26.80 -9.52 -6.35
CA ASP A 372 -27.35 -8.22 -6.76
C ASP A 372 -26.24 -7.16 -6.81
N VAL A 373 -25.83 -6.79 -8.02
CA VAL A 373 -24.74 -5.82 -8.28
C VAL A 373 -25.25 -4.39 -8.50
N SER A 374 -26.51 -4.08 -8.17
CA SER A 374 -27.11 -2.76 -8.42
C SER A 374 -26.51 -1.65 -7.55
N THR A 375 -26.11 -1.97 -6.33
CA THR A 375 -25.46 -1.06 -5.37
C THR A 375 -24.48 -1.84 -4.50
N SER A 376 -23.55 -1.15 -3.84
CA SER A 376 -22.60 -1.80 -2.92
C SER A 376 -23.31 -2.50 -1.76
N LYS A 377 -24.38 -1.92 -1.21
CA LYS A 377 -25.16 -2.53 -0.12
C LYS A 377 -25.83 -3.83 -0.57
N ARG A 378 -26.51 -3.83 -1.71
CA ARG A 378 -27.17 -5.04 -2.22
C ARG A 378 -26.18 -6.13 -2.60
N LEU A 379 -25.00 -5.74 -3.11
CA LEU A 379 -23.93 -6.70 -3.36
C LEU A 379 -23.40 -7.29 -2.05
N ALA A 380 -23.19 -6.47 -1.01
CA ALA A 380 -22.82 -6.95 0.31
C ALA A 380 -23.85 -7.95 0.85
N ASP A 381 -25.14 -7.60 0.82
CA ASP A 381 -26.21 -8.43 1.38
C ASP A 381 -26.37 -9.75 0.63
N SER A 382 -26.31 -9.73 -0.70
CA SER A 382 -26.38 -10.96 -1.50
C SER A 382 -25.14 -11.85 -1.31
N LEU A 383 -23.95 -11.27 -1.14
CA LEU A 383 -22.75 -12.02 -0.78
C LEU A 383 -22.83 -12.58 0.64
N ASP A 384 -23.38 -11.84 1.60
CA ASP A 384 -23.55 -12.31 2.99
C ASP A 384 -24.53 -13.49 3.06
N GLY A 385 -25.58 -13.49 2.23
CA GLY A 385 -26.53 -14.59 2.12
C GLY A 385 -26.04 -15.80 1.31
N ALA A 386 -24.97 -15.67 0.52
CA ALA A 386 -24.44 -16.72 -0.35
C ALA A 386 -23.56 -17.72 0.42
N VAL A 387 -24.16 -18.45 1.36
CA VAL A 387 -23.47 -19.44 2.22
C VAL A 387 -23.94 -20.85 1.90
N ARG A 388 -23.01 -21.79 1.92
CA ARG A 388 -23.25 -23.23 1.77
C ARG A 388 -22.79 -23.95 3.02
N GLY A 389 -23.70 -24.67 3.67
CA GLY A 389 -23.38 -25.41 4.91
C GLY A 389 -22.41 -26.57 4.69
N ASP A 390 -22.38 -27.12 3.47
CA ASP A 390 -21.48 -28.20 3.05
C ASP A 390 -20.09 -27.72 2.62
N ASP A 391 -19.93 -26.44 2.30
CA ASP A 391 -18.64 -25.83 1.93
C ASP A 391 -18.49 -24.42 2.54
N PRO A 392 -17.85 -24.31 3.72
CA PRO A 392 -17.56 -23.03 4.36
C PRO A 392 -16.65 -22.09 3.52
N TYR A 393 -15.87 -22.63 2.57
CA TYR A 393 -14.98 -21.85 1.72
C TYR A 393 -15.73 -21.20 0.55
N PHE A 394 -16.90 -21.72 0.16
CA PHE A 394 -17.69 -21.24 -0.96
C PHE A 394 -17.96 -19.73 -0.92
N ASN A 395 -18.38 -19.20 0.25
CA ASN A 395 -18.62 -17.77 0.41
C ASN A 395 -17.34 -16.94 0.21
N LYS A 396 -16.22 -17.42 0.75
CA LYS A 396 -14.92 -16.78 0.62
C LYS A 396 -14.46 -16.77 -0.85
N LEU A 397 -14.69 -17.86 -1.58
CA LEU A 397 -14.42 -17.95 -3.02
C LEU A 397 -15.24 -16.92 -3.81
N LEU A 398 -16.55 -16.81 -3.56
CA LEU A 398 -17.40 -15.80 -4.22
C LEU A 398 -16.91 -14.38 -3.94
N ARG A 399 -16.49 -14.08 -2.70
CA ARG A 399 -15.90 -12.78 -2.36
C ARG A 399 -14.59 -12.52 -3.10
N ILE A 400 -13.71 -13.52 -3.23
CA ILE A 400 -12.46 -13.40 -4.01
C ILE A 400 -12.76 -13.10 -5.48
N LEU A 401 -13.75 -13.79 -6.08
CA LEU A 401 -14.15 -13.55 -7.46
C LEU A 401 -14.79 -12.17 -7.63
N ALA A 402 -15.66 -11.75 -6.70
CA ALA A 402 -16.26 -10.43 -6.71
C ALA A 402 -15.20 -9.32 -6.61
N THR A 403 -14.13 -9.50 -5.82
CA THR A 403 -12.99 -8.56 -5.78
C THR A 403 -12.35 -8.37 -7.16
N ARG A 404 -12.25 -9.42 -7.97
CA ARG A 404 -11.66 -9.35 -9.32
C ARG A 404 -12.53 -8.60 -10.32
N CYS A 405 -13.83 -8.52 -10.08
CA CYS A 405 -14.79 -7.75 -10.89
C CYS A 405 -14.75 -6.24 -10.57
N MET A 406 -14.15 -5.82 -9.45
CA MET A 406 -14.12 -4.43 -9.03
C MET A 406 -13.23 -3.56 -9.92
N THR A 407 -13.53 -2.26 -9.97
CA THR A 407 -12.61 -1.31 -10.61
C THR A 407 -11.45 -0.98 -9.66
N PRO A 408 -10.25 -0.66 -10.17
CA PRO A 408 -9.17 -0.19 -9.32
C PRO A 408 -9.52 1.15 -8.67
N ALA A 409 -9.27 1.28 -7.37
CA ALA A 409 -9.31 2.57 -6.69
C ALA A 409 -8.15 3.47 -7.17
N GLN A 410 -8.40 4.78 -7.24
CA GLN A 410 -7.49 5.76 -7.86
C GLN A 410 -7.38 7.03 -7.02
N TYR A 411 -6.16 7.54 -6.90
CA TYR A 411 -5.88 8.90 -6.47
C TYR A 411 -6.28 9.90 -7.55
N PHE A 412 -6.73 11.07 -7.14
CA PHE A 412 -7.09 12.17 -8.04
C PHE A 412 -6.99 13.51 -7.32
N CYS A 413 -6.89 14.60 -8.09
CA CYS A 413 -7.04 15.94 -7.56
C CYS A 413 -8.52 16.36 -7.61
N SER A 414 -9.05 16.93 -6.52
CA SER A 414 -10.47 17.27 -6.40
C SER A 414 -10.98 18.24 -7.48
N GLY A 415 -10.11 19.09 -8.04
CA GLY A 415 -10.46 20.01 -9.13
C GLY A 415 -10.55 19.40 -10.53
N GLU A 416 -10.47 18.07 -10.65
CA GLU A 416 -10.47 17.35 -11.94
C GLU A 416 -11.77 16.61 -12.24
N LEU A 417 -12.50 16.26 -11.19
CA LEU A 417 -13.70 15.43 -11.26
C LEU A 417 -14.86 16.15 -10.58
N ALA A 418 -16.07 15.92 -11.09
CA ALA A 418 -17.28 16.39 -10.43
C ALA A 418 -17.44 15.75 -9.04
N GLN A 419 -18.20 16.39 -8.16
CA GLN A 419 -18.37 15.91 -6.79
C GLN A 419 -19.02 14.53 -6.71
N ASP A 420 -19.94 14.21 -7.62
CA ASP A 420 -20.62 12.91 -7.69
C ASP A 420 -19.65 11.76 -7.99
N ASP A 421 -18.48 12.07 -8.53
CA ASP A 421 -17.42 11.14 -8.89
C ASP A 421 -16.43 10.87 -7.75
N TRP A 422 -16.53 11.55 -6.60
CA TRP A 422 -15.57 11.40 -5.51
C TRP A 422 -15.81 10.17 -4.63
N HIS A 423 -16.98 9.55 -4.79
CA HIS A 423 -17.43 8.44 -3.96
C HIS A 423 -16.45 7.25 -3.97
N HIS A 424 -16.33 6.59 -2.82
CA HIS A 424 -15.57 5.37 -2.67
C HIS A 424 -16.49 4.16 -2.49
N TYR A 425 -16.81 3.50 -3.60
CA TYR A 425 -17.78 2.39 -3.68
C TYR A 425 -17.55 1.31 -2.62
N GLY A 426 -16.33 0.76 -2.53
CA GLY A 426 -16.05 -0.33 -1.60
C GLY A 426 -16.10 0.04 -0.11
N LEU A 427 -15.97 1.34 0.23
CA LEU A 427 -15.99 1.80 1.63
C LEU A 427 -17.33 2.44 2.00
N ALA A 428 -18.26 2.59 1.04
CA ALA A 428 -19.47 3.39 1.18
C ALA A 428 -19.22 4.80 1.76
N ALA A 429 -18.09 5.42 1.37
CA ALA A 429 -17.70 6.73 1.85
C ALA A 429 -17.87 7.79 0.75
N PRO A 430 -18.52 8.94 1.03
CA PRO A 430 -18.70 10.00 0.03
C PRO A 430 -17.38 10.65 -0.39
N ILE A 431 -16.42 10.77 0.53
CA ILE A 431 -15.09 11.33 0.32
C ILE A 431 -14.09 10.51 1.12
N TYR A 432 -12.94 10.22 0.52
CA TYR A 432 -11.85 9.46 1.13
C TYR A 432 -10.48 9.94 0.62
N THR A 433 -9.45 9.79 1.44
CA THR A 433 -8.05 10.03 1.07
C THR A 433 -7.13 9.09 1.86
N HIS A 434 -5.83 9.13 1.62
CA HIS A 434 -4.84 8.45 2.47
C HIS A 434 -3.99 9.47 3.22
N PHE A 435 -3.93 9.32 4.53
CA PHE A 435 -3.20 10.18 5.47
C PHE A 435 -2.33 9.37 6.44
N THR A 436 -2.70 8.13 6.73
CA THR A 436 -2.22 7.36 7.87
C THR A 436 -0.95 6.54 7.65
N SER A 437 -0.27 6.68 6.52
CA SER A 437 0.99 5.94 6.26
C SER A 437 2.02 6.69 5.41
N PRO A 438 2.47 7.88 5.85
CA PRO A 438 3.42 8.71 5.11
C PRO A 438 4.83 8.14 5.01
N ILE A 439 5.21 7.14 5.81
CA ILE A 439 6.52 6.46 5.68
C ILE A 439 6.58 5.68 4.37
N ARG A 440 5.46 5.11 3.93
CA ARG A 440 5.38 4.17 2.81
C ARG A 440 4.50 4.62 1.65
N ARG A 441 3.85 5.78 1.73
CA ARG A 441 3.01 6.33 0.65
C ARG A 441 3.20 7.83 0.50
N TYR A 442 3.52 8.26 -0.72
CA TYR A 442 3.73 9.68 -1.03
C TYR A 442 2.42 10.47 -1.04
N ALA A 443 1.29 9.81 -1.33
CA ALA A 443 -0.04 10.42 -1.24
C ALA A 443 -0.28 11.02 0.16
N ASP A 444 0.08 10.26 1.19
CA ASP A 444 -0.04 10.68 2.58
C ASP A 444 0.91 11.86 2.88
N VAL A 445 2.12 11.89 2.32
CA VAL A 445 3.03 13.06 2.43
C VAL A 445 2.38 14.32 1.85
N LEU A 446 1.72 14.22 0.69
CA LEU A 446 0.98 15.33 0.09
C LEU A 446 -0.19 15.78 0.95
N VAL A 447 -0.98 14.83 1.48
CA VAL A 447 -2.10 15.11 2.37
C VAL A 447 -1.64 15.74 3.69
N HIS A 448 -0.51 15.31 4.25
CA HIS A 448 0.10 15.95 5.43
C HIS A 448 0.48 17.40 5.13
N ARG A 449 1.05 17.71 3.95
CA ARG A 449 1.37 19.09 3.55
C ARG A 449 0.11 19.94 3.40
N LEU A 450 -0.92 19.42 2.74
CA LEU A 450 -2.22 20.08 2.59
C LEU A 450 -2.89 20.33 3.95
N LEU A 451 -2.85 19.36 4.86
CA LEU A 451 -3.44 19.50 6.19
C LEU A 451 -2.64 20.51 7.02
N ALA A 452 -1.30 20.47 7.00
CA ALA A 452 -0.45 21.45 7.68
C ALA A 452 -0.75 22.88 7.22
N ALA A 453 -0.95 23.08 5.91
CA ALA A 453 -1.36 24.37 5.36
C ALA A 453 -2.79 24.76 5.75
N THR A 454 -3.72 23.81 5.77
CA THR A 454 -5.10 24.03 6.18
C THR A 454 -5.22 24.52 7.63
N ILE A 455 -4.30 24.09 8.51
CA ILE A 455 -4.29 24.46 9.94
C ILE A 455 -3.29 25.57 10.26
N GLY A 456 -2.66 26.19 9.24
CA GLY A 456 -1.75 27.32 9.42
C GLY A 456 -0.37 26.98 10.01
N VAL A 457 0.02 25.70 10.03
CA VAL A 457 1.34 25.27 10.55
C VAL A 457 2.47 25.56 9.57
N ALA A 458 2.21 25.47 8.27
CA ALA A 458 3.18 25.75 7.22
C ALA A 458 2.45 26.24 5.96
N PRO A 459 3.04 27.08 5.11
CA PRO A 459 2.40 27.47 3.85
C PRO A 459 2.25 26.27 2.91
N LEU A 460 1.23 26.30 2.05
CA LEU A 460 1.10 25.31 0.98
C LEU A 460 2.28 25.46 0.01
N PRO A 461 3.03 24.39 -0.33
CA PRO A 461 4.11 24.47 -1.30
C PRO A 461 3.61 24.96 -2.67
N ALA A 462 4.35 25.86 -3.31
CA ALA A 462 3.95 26.50 -4.57
C ALA A 462 3.61 25.48 -5.68
N GLU A 463 4.35 24.36 -5.74
CA GLU A 463 4.10 23.30 -6.71
C GLU A 463 2.72 22.64 -6.55
N LEU A 464 2.22 22.54 -5.32
CA LEU A 464 0.88 21.98 -5.03
C LEU A 464 -0.25 22.97 -5.32
N MET A 465 0.05 24.24 -5.59
CA MET A 465 -0.95 25.21 -6.09
C MET A 465 -1.28 24.99 -7.57
N ARG A 466 -0.43 24.23 -8.30
CA ARG A 466 -0.63 23.95 -9.72
C ARG A 466 -1.44 22.67 -9.90
N ARG A 467 -2.71 22.80 -10.30
CA ARG A 467 -3.61 21.64 -10.54
C ARG A 467 -3.01 20.60 -11.50
N GLN A 468 -2.34 21.04 -12.56
CA GLN A 468 -1.68 20.12 -13.50
C GLN A 468 -0.59 19.28 -12.82
N HIS A 469 0.14 19.84 -11.88
CA HIS A 469 1.16 19.09 -11.14
C HIS A 469 0.53 18.03 -10.24
N LEU A 470 -0.57 18.37 -9.56
CA LEU A 470 -1.33 17.40 -8.76
C LEU A 470 -1.88 16.25 -9.60
N ARG A 471 -2.32 16.52 -10.85
CA ARG A 471 -2.69 15.48 -11.82
C ARG A 471 -1.55 14.52 -12.08
N GLU A 472 -0.39 15.06 -12.47
CA GLU A 472 0.80 14.28 -12.81
C GLU A 472 1.27 13.42 -11.62
N LEU A 473 1.21 13.98 -10.41
CA LEU A 473 1.48 13.23 -9.18
C LEU A 473 0.45 12.12 -8.95
N ALA A 474 -0.84 12.40 -9.11
CA ALA A 474 -1.90 11.39 -8.96
C ALA A 474 -1.74 10.24 -9.96
N ASP A 475 -1.46 10.55 -11.24
CA ASP A 475 -1.20 9.57 -12.28
C ASP A 475 0.03 8.70 -11.96
N ASN A 476 1.12 9.32 -11.51
CA ASN A 476 2.30 8.58 -11.10
C ASN A 476 2.04 7.70 -9.87
N MET A 477 1.32 8.19 -8.86
CA MET A 477 0.95 7.42 -7.68
C MET A 477 0.06 6.23 -8.04
N ASN A 478 -0.92 6.41 -8.94
CA ASN A 478 -1.79 5.33 -9.42
C ASN A 478 -0.98 4.25 -10.16
N ARG A 479 -0.10 4.67 -11.08
CA ARG A 479 0.77 3.77 -11.83
C ARG A 479 1.70 2.98 -10.91
N ARG A 480 2.39 3.65 -9.99
CA ARG A 480 3.32 3.03 -9.04
C ARG A 480 2.63 2.12 -8.04
N HIS A 481 1.44 2.49 -7.55
CA HIS A 481 0.65 1.65 -6.66
C HIS A 481 0.24 0.33 -7.34
N ARG A 482 -0.26 0.41 -8.58
CA ARG A 482 -0.62 -0.78 -9.36
C ARG A 482 0.59 -1.66 -9.64
N ALA A 483 1.71 -1.06 -10.05
CA ALA A 483 2.97 -1.77 -10.25
C ALA A 483 3.43 -2.51 -9.00
N ALA A 484 3.41 -1.85 -7.83
CA ALA A 484 3.80 -2.46 -6.56
C ALA A 484 2.90 -3.65 -6.18
N GLN A 485 1.58 -3.54 -6.37
CA GLN A 485 0.65 -4.65 -6.14
C GLN A 485 0.91 -5.83 -7.09
N MET A 486 1.12 -5.56 -8.38
CA MET A 486 1.44 -6.61 -9.36
C MET A 486 2.78 -7.29 -9.05
N ALA A 487 3.81 -6.53 -8.66
CA ALA A 487 5.10 -7.06 -8.26
C ALA A 487 5.00 -7.92 -6.99
N GLY A 488 4.24 -7.48 -5.98
CA GLY A 488 3.95 -8.28 -4.79
C GLY A 488 3.27 -9.60 -5.13
N GLY A 489 2.23 -9.57 -5.99
CA GLY A 489 1.55 -10.77 -6.47
C GLY A 489 2.45 -11.72 -7.28
N SER A 490 3.29 -11.18 -8.17
CA SER A 490 4.29 -11.96 -8.90
C SER A 490 5.34 -12.58 -7.97
N SER A 491 5.76 -11.86 -6.94
CA SER A 491 6.68 -12.38 -5.91
C SER A 491 6.06 -13.52 -5.13
N VAL A 492 4.79 -13.41 -4.73
CA VAL A 492 4.04 -14.52 -4.12
C VAL A 492 4.00 -15.73 -5.06
N GLY A 493 3.68 -15.53 -6.34
CA GLY A 493 3.67 -16.62 -7.33
C GLY A 493 5.02 -17.31 -7.50
N LEU A 494 6.12 -16.54 -7.56
CA LEU A 494 7.49 -17.07 -7.60
C LEU A 494 7.78 -17.92 -6.36
N HIS A 495 7.47 -17.42 -5.16
CA HIS A 495 7.75 -18.16 -3.92
C HIS A 495 6.84 -19.37 -3.74
N THR A 496 5.62 -19.34 -4.26
CA THR A 496 4.77 -20.54 -4.35
C THR A 496 5.43 -21.62 -5.20
N GLN A 497 6.00 -21.27 -6.36
CA GLN A 497 6.72 -22.21 -7.23
C GLN A 497 8.06 -22.69 -6.67
N LEU A 498 8.68 -21.92 -5.77
CA LEU A 498 9.89 -22.37 -5.07
C LEU A 498 9.56 -23.31 -3.90
N PHE A 499 8.36 -23.20 -3.33
CA PHE A 499 7.91 -24.03 -2.22
C PHE A 499 7.45 -25.42 -2.66
N PHE A 500 6.67 -25.49 -3.75
CA PHE A 500 6.17 -26.74 -4.34
C PHE A 500 7.12 -27.25 -5.42
#